data_AF-A0A2G2XB01-F1
#
_entry.id   AF-A0A2G2XB01-F1
#
_cell.length_a   1.000
_cell.length_b   1.000
_cell.length_c   1.000
_cell.angle_alpha   90.00
_cell.angle_beta   90.00
_cell.angle_gamma   90.00
#
_symmetry.space_group_name_H-M   'P 1'
#
loop_
_entity.id
_entity.type
_entity.pdbx_description
1 polymer ?
#
loop_
_entity_poly.entity_id
_entity_poly.type
_entity_poly.pdbx_seq_one_letter_code
_entity_poly.pdbx_strand_id
1 'polypeptide(L)'
;MFSHLLISIQGPEILNKYVGESELANRTLFTRARTCAPCILFFDEMDALTTKRGKEGGWVVERLLNQLLIELDGADTNSHGPGRLLYIPLPSPDERGLIVIALGQKKPIDASVHLMTMGRDDACKMLVEWT
;
A
#
# COMPACT_ATOMS: atom_id res chain seq x y z
N MET A 1 -0.73 -3.06 25.91
CA MET A 1 -0.63 -2.11 24.78
C MET A 1 0.54 -2.57 23.92
N PHE A 2 0.30 -3.40 22.91
CA PHE A 2 1.34 -3.83 21.97
C PHE A 2 1.38 -2.78 20.85
N SER A 3 2.23 -1.77 21.01
CA SER A 3 2.52 -0.84 19.92
C SER A 3 3.53 -1.52 18.99
N HIS A 4 3.05 -2.23 17.98
CA HIS A 4 3.93 -2.62 16.87
C HIS A 4 4.34 -1.35 16.12
N LEU A 5 5.65 -1.17 15.90
CA LEU A 5 6.15 -0.03 15.15
C LEU A 5 5.70 -0.14 13.69
N LEU A 6 5.02 0.89 13.18
CA LEU A 6 4.69 1.02 11.76
C LEU A 6 5.75 1.90 11.09
N ILE A 7 6.42 1.37 10.07
CA ILE A 7 7.32 2.12 9.18
C ILE A 7 6.59 2.21 7.84
N SER A 8 6.10 3.40 7.49
CA SER A 8 5.39 3.67 6.24
C SER A 8 6.33 4.32 5.23
N ILE A 9 6.27 3.89 3.97
CA ILE A 9 7.09 4.37 2.85
C ILE A 9 6.21 4.56 1.64
N GLN A 10 6.32 5.71 0.98
CA GLN A 10 5.65 5.92 -0.31
C GLN A 10 6.59 5.52 -1.45
N GLY A 11 6.06 4.90 -2.51
CA GLY A 11 6.84 4.49 -3.68
C GLY A 11 7.76 5.59 -4.23
N PRO A 12 7.29 6.84 -4.42
CA PRO A 12 8.16 7.92 -4.87
C PRO A 12 9.34 8.25 -3.94
N GLU A 13 9.25 7.98 -2.64
CA GLU A 13 10.29 8.32 -1.65
C GLU A 13 11.55 7.48 -1.80
N ILE A 14 11.44 6.26 -2.33
CA ILE A 14 12.58 5.37 -2.52
C ILE A 14 13.24 5.54 -3.89
N LEU A 15 12.64 6.34 -4.79
CA LEU A 15 13.20 6.65 -6.10
C LEU A 15 14.17 7.81 -6.02
N ASN A 16 15.43 7.53 -6.32
CA ASN A 16 16.45 8.54 -6.53
C ASN A 16 17.00 8.46 -7.97
N LYS A 17 17.27 9.63 -8.55
CA LYS A 17 17.85 9.79 -9.90
C LYS A 17 19.34 9.43 -9.91
N TYR A 18 20.01 9.46 -8.77
CA TYR A 18 21.41 9.07 -8.65
C TYR A 18 21.54 7.55 -8.54
N VAL A 19 22.37 6.98 -9.41
CA VAL A 19 22.61 5.54 -9.48
C VAL A 19 23.14 5.03 -8.13
N GLY A 20 22.50 4.00 -7.58
CA GLY A 20 22.90 3.35 -6.33
C GLY A 20 22.32 3.96 -5.06
N GLU A 21 21.85 5.22 -5.06
CA GLU A 21 21.25 5.82 -3.86
C GLU A 21 19.94 5.15 -3.48
N SER A 22 19.12 4.79 -4.48
CA SER A 22 17.86 4.06 -4.28
C SER A 22 18.08 2.66 -3.68
N GLU A 23 19.16 1.98 -4.08
CA GLU A 23 19.54 0.65 -3.56
C GLU A 23 20.00 0.73 -2.11
N LEU A 24 20.82 1.74 -1.79
CA LEU A 24 21.31 2.00 -0.43
C LEU A 24 20.15 2.38 0.51
N ALA A 25 19.22 3.21 0.05
CA ALA A 25 18.02 3.58 0.79
C ALA A 25 17.21 2.33 1.17
N ASN A 26 16.99 1.44 0.20
CA ASN A 26 16.26 0.20 0.42
C ASN A 26 16.96 -0.71 1.45
N ARG A 27 18.28 -0.92 1.32
CA ARG A 27 19.06 -1.71 2.28
C ARG A 27 19.03 -1.14 3.69
N THR A 28 19.12 0.19 3.81
CA THR A 28 19.07 0.90 5.10
C THR A 28 17.70 0.76 5.75
N LEU A 29 16.64 0.84 4.95
CA LEU A 29 15.25 0.69 5.37
C LEU A 29 14.97 -0.72 5.93
N PHE A 30 15.38 -1.78 5.24
CA PHE A 30 15.26 -3.15 5.75
C PHE A 30 16.15 -3.42 6.97
N THR A 31 17.35 -2.84 7.02
CA THR A 31 18.22 -2.92 8.20
C THR A 31 17.56 -2.27 9.42
N ARG A 32 16.95 -1.10 9.25
CA ARG A 32 16.19 -0.42 10.29
C ARG A 32 14.94 -1.21 10.70
N ALA A 33 14.23 -1.81 9.76
CA ALA A 33 13.07 -2.65 10.06
C ALA A 33 13.49 -3.87 10.93
N ARG A 34 14.59 -4.55 10.57
CA ARG A 34 15.14 -5.67 11.34
C ARG A 34 15.53 -5.28 12.77
N THR A 35 16.15 -4.11 12.97
CA THR A 35 16.54 -3.63 14.30
C THR A 35 15.34 -3.20 15.16
N CYS A 36 14.22 -2.83 14.52
CA CYS A 36 12.97 -2.47 15.18
C CYS A 36 11.96 -3.63 15.30
N ALA A 37 12.36 -4.86 14.98
CA ALA A 37 11.46 -6.01 15.06
C ALA A 37 10.95 -6.22 16.51
N PRO A 38 9.64 -6.52 16.72
CA PRO A 38 8.60 -6.75 15.71
C PRO A 38 7.97 -5.45 15.18
N CYS A 39 8.09 -5.22 13.86
CA CYS A 39 7.53 -4.04 13.18
C CYS A 39 6.74 -4.42 11.91
N ILE A 40 5.92 -3.50 11.45
CA ILE A 40 5.20 -3.57 10.18
C ILE A 40 5.87 -2.59 9.21
N LEU A 41 6.31 -3.10 8.06
CA LEU A 41 6.81 -2.29 6.95
C LEU A 41 5.70 -2.14 5.92
N PHE A 42 5.21 -0.92 5.72
CA PHE A 42 4.09 -0.62 4.83
C PHE A 42 4.59 0.19 3.64
N PHE A 43 4.38 -0.35 2.43
CA PHE A 43 4.68 0.32 1.18
C PHE A 43 3.39 0.81 0.54
N ASP A 44 3.30 2.11 0.31
CA ASP A 44 2.21 2.79 -0.38
C ASP A 44 2.64 3.18 -1.81
N GLU A 45 1.71 3.33 -2.74
CA GLU A 45 1.98 3.74 -4.13
C GLU A 45 3.12 2.95 -4.82
N MET A 46 3.18 1.63 -4.58
CA MET A 46 4.20 0.75 -5.18
C MET A 46 4.13 0.71 -6.71
N ASP A 47 2.97 0.97 -7.28
CA ASP A 47 2.76 1.13 -8.72
C ASP A 47 3.48 2.36 -9.29
N ALA A 48 3.73 3.41 -8.50
CA ALA A 48 4.55 4.55 -8.91
C ALA A 48 6.01 4.17 -9.22
N LEU A 49 6.48 3.06 -8.64
CA LEU A 49 7.78 2.48 -8.95
C LEU A 49 7.79 1.74 -10.28
N THR A 50 6.63 1.43 -10.85
CA THR A 50 6.54 0.64 -12.08
C THR A 50 6.43 1.55 -13.30
N THR A 51 7.53 1.70 -14.05
CA THR A 51 7.45 2.27 -15.40
C THR A 51 7.11 1.19 -16.40
N LYS A 52 6.23 1.47 -17.39
CA LYS A 52 5.98 0.54 -18.51
C LYS A 52 7.30 0.07 -19.10
N ARG A 53 7.55 -1.24 -19.09
CA ARG A 53 8.76 -1.88 -19.65
C ARG A 53 8.99 -1.34 -21.07
N GLY A 54 10.20 -0.84 -21.35
CA GLY A 54 10.62 -0.39 -22.69
C GLY A 54 10.70 1.11 -22.95
N LYS A 55 10.49 1.99 -21.96
CA LYS A 55 10.88 3.42 -22.06
C LYS A 55 12.33 3.63 -21.60
N GLU A 56 13.08 4.48 -22.31
CA GLU A 56 14.42 4.93 -21.89
C GLU A 56 14.37 5.44 -20.43
N GLY A 57 15.31 4.95 -19.59
CA GLY A 57 15.41 5.31 -18.17
C GLY A 57 14.88 4.28 -17.16
N GLY A 58 14.29 3.17 -17.60
CA GLY A 58 13.75 2.11 -16.71
C GLY A 58 14.80 1.28 -15.93
N TRP A 59 16.09 1.40 -16.26
CA TRP A 59 17.16 0.59 -15.65
C TRP A 59 17.34 0.87 -14.14
N VAL A 60 17.17 2.12 -13.71
CA VAL A 60 17.29 2.50 -12.28
C VAL A 60 16.16 1.85 -11.47
N VAL A 61 14.96 1.81 -12.05
CA VAL A 61 13.77 1.19 -11.47
C VAL A 61 13.94 -0.33 -11.36
N GLU A 62 14.38 -0.99 -12.42
CA GLU A 62 14.58 -2.46 -12.41
C GLU A 62 15.57 -2.89 -11.34
N ARG A 63 16.65 -2.14 -11.15
CA ARG A 63 17.64 -2.42 -10.10
C ARG A 63 17.10 -2.24 -8.70
N LEU A 64 16.32 -1.17 -8.47
CA LEU A 64 15.63 -0.97 -7.20
C LEU A 64 14.66 -2.12 -6.90
N LEU A 65 13.87 -2.56 -7.88
CA LEU A 65 12.92 -3.66 -7.71
C LEU A 65 13.64 -4.99 -7.43
N ASN A 66 14.75 -5.26 -8.11
CA ASN A 66 15.58 -6.43 -7.82
C ASN A 66 16.14 -6.39 -6.40
N GLN A 67 16.63 -5.24 -5.93
CA GLN A 67 17.11 -5.11 -4.55
C GLN A 67 15.98 -5.31 -3.54
N LEU A 68 14.78 -4.82 -3.83
CA LEU A 68 13.59 -5.02 -2.98
C LEU A 68 13.23 -6.50 -2.88
N LEU A 69 13.22 -7.22 -4.00
CA LEU A 69 12.96 -8.66 -4.02
C LEU A 69 14.01 -9.44 -3.21
N ILE A 70 15.29 -9.08 -3.30
CA ILE A 70 16.36 -9.70 -2.51
C ILE A 70 16.14 -9.48 -1.00
N GLU A 71 15.78 -8.27 -0.58
CA GLU A 71 15.53 -7.97 0.84
C GLU A 71 14.29 -8.69 1.39
N LEU A 72 13.24 -8.84 0.56
CA LEU A 72 12.03 -9.59 0.89
C LEU A 72 12.31 -11.10 1.00
N ASP A 73 13.03 -11.69 0.04
CA ASP A 73 13.40 -13.11 0.06
C ASP A 73 14.34 -13.43 1.24
N GLY A 74 15.27 -12.52 1.55
CA GLY A 74 16.15 -12.65 2.73
C GLY A 74 15.41 -12.58 4.08
N ALA A 75 14.20 -12.00 4.13
CA ALA A 75 13.37 -11.98 5.33
C ALA A 75 12.68 -13.32 5.62
N ASP A 76 12.52 -14.18 4.60
CA ASP A 76 11.80 -15.47 4.68
C ASP A 76 12.64 -16.64 5.22
N THR A 77 13.89 -16.40 5.64
CA THR A 77 14.74 -17.43 6.29
C THR A 77 14.13 -18.02 7.58
N ASN A 78 13.04 -17.43 8.08
CA ASN A 78 12.22 -17.93 9.17
C ASN A 78 11.02 -18.78 8.73
N SER A 79 11.15 -19.76 7.82
CA SER A 79 10.21 -20.91 7.64
C SER A 79 8.69 -20.62 7.53
N HIS A 80 8.27 -19.38 7.32
CA HIS A 80 6.87 -18.99 7.13
C HIS A 80 6.64 -18.98 5.61
N GLY A 81 5.58 -19.66 5.16
CA GLY A 81 5.36 -19.97 3.75
C GLY A 81 5.34 -18.75 2.82
N PRO A 82 5.24 -18.99 1.49
CA PRO A 82 5.37 -17.94 0.48
C PRO A 82 4.45 -16.74 0.77
N GLY A 83 4.94 -15.54 0.47
CA GLY A 83 4.21 -14.28 0.65
C GLY A 83 2.74 -14.39 0.24
N ARG A 84 1.84 -14.04 1.16
CA ARG A 84 0.39 -14.18 0.94
C ARG A 84 -0.14 -13.03 0.09
N LEU A 85 -0.51 -13.32 -1.15
CA LEU A 85 -1.25 -12.39 -1.99
C LEU A 85 -2.70 -12.26 -1.46
N LEU A 86 -3.07 -11.05 -1.04
CA LEU A 86 -4.43 -10.71 -0.63
C LEU A 86 -5.03 -9.73 -1.63
N TYR A 87 -5.98 -10.20 -2.43
CA TYR A 87 -6.79 -9.33 -3.28
C TYR A 87 -7.94 -8.73 -2.47
N ILE A 88 -8.11 -7.41 -2.56
CA ILE A 88 -9.22 -6.69 -1.92
C ILE A 88 -10.22 -6.36 -3.04
N PRO A 89 -11.38 -7.05 -3.12
CA PRO A 89 -12.39 -6.75 -4.11
C PRO A 89 -13.04 -5.40 -3.83
N LEU A 90 -13.67 -4.83 -4.86
CA LEU A 90 -14.53 -3.66 -4.71
C LEU A 90 -15.67 -3.97 -3.74
N PRO A 91 -16.00 -3.06 -2.81
CA PRO A 91 -17.01 -3.30 -1.78
C PRO A 91 -18.42 -3.40 -2.39
N SER A 92 -19.19 -4.36 -1.89
CA SER A 92 -20.62 -4.51 -2.20
C SER A 92 -21.43 -3.27 -1.74
N PRO A 93 -22.65 -3.04 -2.26
CA PRO A 93 -23.48 -1.91 -1.86
C PRO A 93 -23.71 -1.80 -0.34
N ASP A 94 -23.82 -2.95 0.34
CA ASP A 94 -23.99 -2.98 1.79
C ASP A 94 -22.71 -2.63 2.54
N GLU A 95 -21.56 -3.14 2.10
CA GLU A 95 -20.25 -2.81 2.67
C GLU A 95 -19.88 -1.34 2.45
N ARG A 96 -20.23 -0.76 1.29
CA ARG A 96 -20.10 0.69 1.05
C ARG A 96 -20.91 1.49 2.07
N GLY A 97 -22.14 1.08 2.35
CA GLY A 97 -22.98 1.70 3.38
C GLY A 97 -22.30 1.71 4.75
N LEU A 98 -21.67 0.60 5.14
CA LEU A 98 -20.90 0.51 6.39
C LEU A 98 -19.70 1.45 6.41
N ILE A 99 -18.97 1.58 5.29
CA ILE A 99 -17.85 2.52 5.15
C ILE A 99 -18.35 3.96 5.29
N VAL A 100 -19.45 4.32 4.62
CA VAL A 100 -20.05 5.66 4.70
C VAL A 100 -20.51 5.98 6.12
N ILE A 101 -21.09 5.01 6.83
CA ILE A 101 -21.42 5.15 8.25
C ILE A 101 -20.16 5.44 9.06
N ALA A 102 -19.11 4.62 8.91
CA ALA A 102 -17.87 4.78 9.66
C ALA A 102 -17.22 6.15 9.41
N LEU A 103 -17.23 6.63 8.16
CA LEU A 103 -16.73 7.96 7.80
C LEU A 103 -17.64 9.09 8.32
N GLY A 104 -18.94 8.84 8.37
CA GLY A 104 -19.94 9.80 8.81
C GLY A 104 -19.94 10.05 10.32
N GLN A 105 -19.52 9.07 11.13
CA GLN A 105 -19.48 9.19 12.59
C GLN A 105 -18.66 10.39 13.12
N LYS A 106 -17.69 10.88 12.35
CA LYS A 106 -16.84 12.02 12.72
C LYS A 106 -17.35 13.37 12.19
N LYS A 107 -18.49 13.41 11.50
CA LYS A 107 -19.04 14.62 10.88
C LYS A 107 -20.41 14.94 11.49
N PRO A 108 -20.76 16.23 11.68
CA PRO A 108 -22.12 16.60 12.07
C PRO A 108 -23.05 16.30 10.89
N ILE A 109 -23.78 15.19 11.00
CA ILE A 109 -24.73 14.73 9.99
C ILE A 109 -26.13 14.96 10.55
N ASP A 110 -26.97 15.59 9.74
CA ASP A 110 -28.37 15.81 10.08
C ASP A 110 -29.09 14.46 10.26
N ALA A 111 -29.98 14.37 11.25
CA ALA A 111 -30.69 13.14 11.58
C ALA A 111 -31.58 12.61 10.44
N SER A 112 -31.92 13.46 9.46
CA SER A 112 -32.67 13.06 8.26
C SER A 112 -31.83 12.29 7.24
N VAL A 113 -30.50 12.25 7.37
CA VAL A 113 -29.62 11.60 6.39
C VAL A 113 -29.49 10.11 6.69
N HIS A 114 -30.01 9.29 5.77
CA HIS A 114 -29.90 7.84 5.83
C HIS A 114 -28.66 7.31 5.08
N LEU A 115 -27.55 7.19 5.80
CA LEU A 115 -26.24 6.80 5.25
C LEU A 115 -26.21 5.43 4.56
N MET A 116 -27.00 4.45 5.04
CA MET A 116 -27.11 3.15 4.38
C MET A 116 -27.72 3.25 2.99
N THR A 117 -28.73 4.11 2.83
CA THR A 117 -29.40 4.34 1.56
C THR A 117 -28.45 5.01 0.56
N MET A 118 -27.60 5.93 1.04
CA MET A 118 -26.56 6.57 0.21
C MET A 118 -25.51 5.56 -0.31
N GLY A 119 -25.05 4.62 0.52
CA GLY A 119 -24.08 3.60 0.10
C GLY A 119 -24.63 2.62 -0.95
N ARG A 120 -25.95 2.43 -0.96
CA ARG A 120 -26.70 1.59 -1.92
C ARG A 120 -27.10 2.31 -3.20
N ASP A 121 -26.95 3.63 -3.26
CA ASP A 121 -27.33 4.43 -4.43
C ASP A 121 -26.53 4.00 -5.68
N ASP A 122 -27.23 3.92 -6.81
CA ASP A 122 -26.65 3.54 -8.09
C ASP A 122 -25.67 4.59 -8.62
N ALA A 123 -25.79 5.85 -8.20
CA ALA A 123 -24.80 6.88 -8.51
C ALA A 123 -23.40 6.52 -7.98
N CYS A 124 -23.31 5.75 -6.89
CA CYS A 124 -22.04 5.25 -6.38
C CYS A 124 -21.46 4.11 -7.22
N LYS A 125 -22.24 3.46 -8.10
CA LYS A 125 -21.72 2.44 -9.04
C LYS A 125 -20.87 3.06 -10.14
N MET A 126 -21.15 4.30 -10.55
CA MET A 126 -20.39 4.99 -11.61
C MET A 126 -18.95 5.33 -11.22
N LEU A 127 -18.60 5.29 -9.92
CA LEU A 127 -17.21 5.45 -9.47
C LEU A 127 -16.37 4.18 -9.65
N VAL A 128 -17.01 3.04 -9.95
CA VAL A 128 -16.37 1.72 -10.03
C VAL A 128 -16.02 1.33 -11.47
N GLU A 129 -16.68 1.94 -12.46
CA GLU A 129 -16.46 1.63 -13.89
C GLU A 129 -15.31 2.42 -14.54
N TRP A 130 -14.67 3.35 -13.81
CA TRP A 130 -13.59 4.22 -14.31
C TRP A 130 -12.19 3.89 -13.76
N THR A 131 -12.03 2.75 -13.06
CA THR A 131 -10.74 2.20 -12.62
C THR A 131 -10.48 0.87 -13.31
#